data_AF-A0A9W8EC20-F1
#
_entry.id   AF-A0A9W8EC20-F1
#
_cell.length_a   1.000
_cell.length_b   1.000
_cell.length_c   1.000
_cell.angle_alpha   90.00
_cell.angle_beta   90.00
_cell.angle_gamma   90.00
#
_symmetry.space_group_name_H-M   'P 1'
#
loop_
_entity.id
_entity.type
_entity.pdbx_description
1 polymer ?
#
loop_
_entity_poly.entity_id
_entity_poly.type
_entity_poly.pdbx_seq_one_letter_code
_entity_poly.pdbx_strand_id
1 'polypeptide(L)'
;MYAVVYLLPLAAITLWYLVHIWYKHRHPQGLEQPPDNPNHAEGLFWLQRLNVFRYFGHGGYQPTLTNAPGSFQANLESGFSSATFDLSENIASGDPRAGLERTEELQAIMKAHSCGFDKARKIYHQRNLQRHNIDPNTGIPLDPKAVVFGSKW
;
A
#
# COMPACT_ATOMS: atom_id res chain seq x y z
N MET A 1 44.80 1.38 -45.43
CA MET A 1 44.31 0.89 -44.13
C MET A 1 42.99 1.58 -43.73
N TYR A 2 41.92 1.45 -44.54
CA TYR A 2 40.58 2.01 -44.21
C TYR A 2 39.44 0.99 -44.33
N ALA A 3 39.69 -0.21 -44.88
CA ALA A 3 38.63 -1.19 -45.16
C ALA A 3 38.11 -1.93 -43.92
N VAL A 4 38.91 -2.05 -42.84
CA VAL A 4 38.52 -2.81 -41.64
C VAL A 4 37.57 -2.02 -40.73
N VAL A 5 37.59 -0.69 -40.81
CA VAL A 5 36.81 0.19 -39.92
C VAL A 5 35.30 0.16 -40.22
N TYR A 6 34.91 -0.15 -41.46
CA TYR A 6 33.50 -0.17 -41.88
C TYR A 6 32.82 -1.54 -41.75
N LEU A 7 33.55 -2.61 -41.44
CA LEU A 7 32.96 -3.95 -41.30
C LEU A 7 32.27 -4.17 -39.95
N LEU A 8 32.77 -3.54 -38.89
CA LEU A 8 32.20 -3.65 -37.55
C LEU A 8 30.78 -3.04 -37.42
N PRO A 9 30.47 -1.83 -37.95
CA PRO A 9 29.12 -1.29 -37.84
C PRO A 9 28.09 -2.07 -38.66
N LEU A 10 28.49 -2.60 -39.82
CA LEU A 10 27.58 -3.41 -40.66
C LEU A 10 27.23 -4.74 -39.98
N ALA A 11 28.19 -5.39 -39.31
CA ALA A 11 27.94 -6.60 -38.53
C ALA A 11 27.01 -6.33 -37.31
N ALA A 12 27.12 -5.17 -36.67
CA ALA A 12 26.24 -4.80 -35.57
C ALA A 12 24.79 -4.56 -36.04
N ILE A 13 24.61 -3.92 -37.19
CA ILE A 13 23.28 -3.66 -37.76
C ILE A 13 22.61 -4.97 -38.19
N THR A 14 23.35 -5.90 -38.81
CA THR A 14 22.79 -7.20 -39.21
C THR A 14 22.43 -8.05 -37.99
N LEU A 15 23.26 -8.05 -36.95
CA LEU A 15 22.95 -8.75 -35.70
C LEU A 15 21.69 -8.17 -35.02
N TRP A 16 21.56 -6.85 -34.96
CA TRP A 16 20.36 -6.19 -34.44
C TRP A 16 19.10 -6.58 -35.23
N TYR A 17 19.19 -6.58 -36.56
CA TYR A 17 18.08 -6.93 -37.43
C TYR A 17 17.64 -8.40 -37.25
N LEU A 18 18.60 -9.32 -37.13
CA LEU A 18 18.34 -10.74 -36.91
C LEU A 18 17.69 -11.01 -35.55
N VAL A 19 18.16 -10.35 -34.48
CA VAL A 19 17.56 -10.46 -33.14
C VAL A 19 16.14 -9.90 -33.14
N HIS A 20 15.90 -8.78 -33.82
CA HIS A 20 14.58 -8.16 -33.91
C HIS A 20 13.56 -9.05 -34.64
N ILE A 21 13.96 -9.67 -35.77
CA ILE A 21 13.10 -10.59 -36.52
C ILE A 21 12.82 -11.86 -35.72
N TRP A 22 13.83 -12.40 -35.04
CA TRP A 22 13.68 -13.55 -34.15
C TRP A 22 12.69 -13.26 -33.01
N TYR A 23 12.77 -12.06 -32.43
CA TYR A 23 11.86 -11.62 -31.36
C TYR A 23 10.41 -11.59 -31.86
N LYS A 24 10.20 -11.00 -33.05
CA LYS A 24 8.87 -10.92 -33.69
C LYS A 24 8.24 -12.29 -33.96
N HIS A 25 9.03 -13.33 -34.22
CA HIS A 25 8.51 -14.66 -34.60
C HIS A 25 8.30 -15.62 -33.42
N ARG A 26 8.84 -15.36 -32.23
CA ARG A 26 8.87 -16.34 -31.12
C ARG A 26 7.88 -16.04 -29.97
N HIS A 27 6.87 -15.21 -30.18
CA HIS A 27 5.80 -15.05 -29.19
C HIS A 27 4.66 -16.06 -29.43
N PRO A 28 4.60 -17.21 -28.72
CA PRO A 28 3.34 -17.94 -28.59
C PRO A 28 2.33 -17.05 -27.85
N GLN A 29 1.13 -16.94 -28.42
CA GLN A 29 -0.01 -16.25 -27.80
C GLN A 29 -0.33 -16.90 -26.46
N GLY A 30 -0.10 -16.22 -25.34
CA GLY A 30 -0.41 -16.81 -24.03
C GLY A 30 0.15 -16.11 -22.78
N LEU A 31 0.52 -14.83 -22.83
CA LEU A 31 0.72 -14.04 -21.61
C LEU A 31 -0.10 -12.77 -21.78
N GLU A 32 -1.06 -12.59 -20.87
CA GLU A 32 -1.98 -11.46 -20.79
C GLU A 32 -1.28 -10.14 -21.13
N GLN A 33 -1.86 -9.39 -22.08
CA GLN A 33 -1.47 -8.01 -22.30
C GLN A 33 -1.74 -7.24 -20.99
N PRO A 34 -0.75 -6.56 -20.40
CA PRO A 34 -1.03 -5.60 -19.34
C PRO A 34 -1.94 -4.49 -19.90
N PRO A 35 -2.81 -3.90 -19.08
CA PRO A 35 -3.85 -2.99 -19.54
C PRO A 35 -3.24 -1.84 -20.34
N ASP A 36 -3.96 -1.50 -21.41
CA ASP A 36 -3.71 -0.45 -22.38
C ASP A 36 -3.69 0.94 -21.72
N ASN A 37 -2.63 1.24 -20.97
CA ASN A 37 -2.40 2.58 -20.47
C ASN A 37 -1.85 3.47 -21.61
N PRO A 38 -2.58 4.51 -22.04
CA PRO A 38 -2.24 5.30 -23.23
C PRO A 38 -1.02 6.22 -23.06
N ASN A 39 -0.33 6.17 -21.92
CA ASN A 39 0.77 7.10 -21.60
C ASN A 39 2.18 6.51 -21.76
N HIS A 40 2.34 5.36 -22.43
CA HIS A 40 3.66 4.73 -22.57
C HIS A 40 4.34 5.12 -23.88
N ALA A 41 5.04 6.26 -23.87
CA ALA A 41 6.06 6.54 -24.87
C ALA A 41 7.15 5.47 -24.79
N GLU A 42 7.33 4.79 -25.90
CA GLU A 42 8.29 3.71 -26.15
C GLU A 42 9.72 4.09 -25.75
N GLY A 43 10.38 3.17 -25.04
CA GLY A 43 11.83 3.14 -24.89
C GLY A 43 12.32 3.75 -23.59
N LEU A 44 12.74 2.89 -22.66
CA LEU A 44 13.82 3.06 -21.66
C LEU A 44 13.76 1.98 -20.54
N PHE A 45 13.11 0.84 -20.79
CA PHE A 45 13.09 -0.31 -19.86
C PHE A 45 14.50 -0.83 -19.47
N TRP A 46 15.53 -0.58 -20.29
CA TRP A 46 16.90 -0.99 -20.00
C TRP A 46 17.62 -0.16 -18.93
N LEU A 47 17.05 0.98 -18.49
CA LEU A 47 17.66 1.83 -17.46
C LEU A 47 17.17 1.54 -16.04
N GLN A 48 16.13 0.72 -15.85
CA GLN A 48 15.65 0.32 -14.52
C GLN A 48 16.62 -0.64 -13.80
N ARG A 49 17.62 -1.17 -14.53
CA ARG A 49 18.59 -2.16 -14.03
C ARG A 49 19.93 -1.56 -13.57
N LEU A 50 20.14 -0.25 -13.71
CA LEU A 50 21.30 0.45 -13.17
C LEU A 50 20.83 1.43 -12.11
N ASN A 51 21.23 1.17 -10.87
CA ASN A 51 20.92 1.94 -9.67
C ASN A 51 21.61 3.32 -9.68
N VAL A 52 21.26 4.17 -10.65
CA VAL A 52 21.88 5.50 -10.89
C VAL A 52 20.89 6.65 -10.62
N PHE A 53 19.60 6.36 -10.46
CA PHE A 53 18.57 7.37 -10.17
C PHE A 53 18.40 7.67 -8.67
N ARG A 54 19.49 7.97 -7.96
CA ARG A 54 19.41 8.50 -6.57
C ARG A 54 19.57 10.01 -6.45
N TYR A 55 19.78 10.76 -7.54
CA TYR A 55 20.16 12.18 -7.45
C TYR A 55 19.30 13.18 -8.22
N PHE A 56 18.15 12.80 -8.81
CA PHE A 56 17.30 13.77 -9.49
C PHE A 56 15.82 13.64 -9.11
N GLY A 57 15.33 14.66 -8.39
CA GLY A 57 13.94 15.13 -8.46
C GLY A 57 12.90 14.32 -7.70
N HIS A 58 12.59 14.73 -6.46
CA HIS A 58 11.34 14.40 -5.78
C HIS A 58 10.15 15.05 -6.50
N GLY A 59 9.65 14.39 -7.54
CA GLY A 59 8.39 14.68 -8.22
C GLY A 59 7.44 13.49 -8.10
N GLY A 60 6.65 13.47 -7.02
CA GLY A 60 5.25 13.01 -7.04
C GLY A 60 4.88 11.55 -7.27
N TYR A 61 5.79 10.57 -7.36
CA TYR A 61 5.40 9.16 -7.25
C TYR A 61 5.21 8.81 -5.77
N GLN A 62 4.01 9.05 -5.23
CA GLN A 62 3.53 8.30 -4.06
C GLN A 62 3.21 6.90 -4.59
N PRO A 63 4.01 5.86 -4.27
CA PRO A 63 3.57 4.52 -4.59
C PRO A 63 2.35 4.29 -3.72
N THR A 64 1.17 4.20 -4.33
CA THR A 64 0.00 3.60 -3.71
C THR A 64 0.36 2.15 -3.45
N LEU A 65 1.13 1.92 -2.38
CA LEU A 65 1.43 0.60 -1.88
C LEU A 65 0.14 0.09 -1.28
N THR A 66 -0.72 -0.41 -2.16
CA THR A 66 -1.92 -1.18 -1.84
C THR A 66 -1.59 -2.40 -1.00
N ASN A 67 -0.32 -2.69 -0.69
CA ASN A 67 0.07 -3.74 0.25
C ASN A 67 1.21 -3.33 1.20
N ALA A 68 1.36 -2.03 1.47
CA ALA A 68 2.28 -1.61 2.54
C ALA A 68 1.73 -2.05 3.92
N PRO A 69 2.60 -2.41 4.88
CA PRO A 69 2.17 -2.59 6.26
C PRO A 69 1.50 -1.30 6.77
N GLY A 70 0.29 -1.44 7.30
CA GLY A 70 -0.54 -0.31 7.71
C GLY A 70 -1.41 0.31 6.62
N SER A 71 -1.45 -0.24 5.40
CA SER A 71 -2.44 0.14 4.38
C SER A 71 -3.82 -0.48 4.67
N PHE A 72 -4.89 0.15 4.17
CA PHE A 72 -6.26 -0.37 4.33
C PHE A 72 -6.43 -1.80 3.82
N GLN A 73 -5.77 -2.16 2.72
CA GLN A 73 -5.78 -3.51 2.18
C GLN A 73 -5.14 -4.51 3.16
N ALA A 74 -3.95 -4.20 3.69
CA ALA A 74 -3.29 -5.04 4.69
C ALA A 74 -4.13 -5.16 5.98
N ASN A 75 -4.86 -4.10 6.35
CA ASN A 75 -5.79 -4.13 7.47
C ASN A 75 -6.99 -5.05 7.23
N LEU A 76 -7.56 -5.02 6.03
CA LEU A 76 -8.66 -5.88 5.63
C LEU A 76 -8.22 -7.35 5.66
N GLU A 77 -7.05 -7.66 5.08
CA GLU A 77 -6.46 -9.01 5.08
C GLU A 77 -6.18 -9.52 6.50
N SER A 78 -5.85 -8.62 7.42
CA SER A 78 -5.65 -8.93 8.84
C SER A 78 -6.94 -9.08 9.64
N GLY A 79 -8.12 -8.91 9.03
CA GLY A 79 -9.42 -9.06 9.68
C GLY A 79 -9.86 -7.87 10.53
N PHE A 80 -9.37 -6.66 10.23
CA PHE A 80 -9.78 -5.43 10.91
C PHE A 80 -11.01 -4.75 10.27
N SER A 81 -11.89 -5.52 9.64
CA SER A 81 -13.16 -5.06 9.06
C SER A 81 -14.34 -5.81 9.71
N SER A 82 -15.47 -5.14 9.87
CA SER A 82 -16.71 -5.68 10.46
C SER A 82 -17.95 -5.05 9.83
N ALA A 83 -19.14 -5.56 10.14
CA ALA A 83 -20.40 -5.03 9.62
C ALA A 83 -20.66 -3.55 9.99
N THR A 84 -20.09 -3.08 11.11
CA THR A 84 -20.24 -1.68 11.56
C THR A 84 -19.04 -0.81 11.17
N PHE A 85 -18.02 -1.40 10.56
CA PHE A 85 -16.79 -0.73 10.18
C PHE A 85 -16.17 -1.42 8.97
N ASP A 86 -16.52 -0.92 7.78
CA ASP A 86 -16.06 -1.47 6.51
C ASP A 86 -14.89 -0.66 5.94
N LEU A 87 -13.90 -1.36 5.40
CA LEU A 87 -12.72 -0.79 4.73
C LEU A 87 -12.76 -0.91 3.22
N SER A 88 -13.75 -1.63 2.67
CA SER A 88 -13.88 -1.89 1.24
C SER A 88 -13.98 -0.60 0.41
N GLU A 89 -14.73 0.40 0.90
CA GLU A 89 -14.92 1.67 0.21
C GLU A 89 -13.62 2.47 0.14
N ASN A 90 -12.84 2.54 1.23
CA ASN A 90 -11.55 3.24 1.25
C ASN A 90 -10.55 2.61 0.27
N ILE A 91 -10.58 1.28 0.14
CA ILE A 91 -9.74 0.54 -0.81
C ILE A 91 -10.21 0.82 -2.24
N ALA A 92 -11.51 0.76 -2.50
CA ALA A 92 -12.10 1.00 -3.81
C ALA A 92 -11.88 2.45 -4.30
N SER A 93 -11.91 3.42 -3.40
CA SER A 93 -11.65 4.83 -3.72
C SER A 93 -10.16 5.16 -3.86
N GLY A 94 -9.27 4.20 -3.59
CA GLY A 94 -7.82 4.44 -3.60
C GLY A 94 -7.39 5.49 -2.58
N ASP A 95 -7.99 5.46 -1.39
CA ASP A 95 -7.73 6.46 -0.34
C ASP A 95 -6.22 6.50 0.02
N PRO A 96 -5.56 7.68 -0.08
CA PRO A 96 -4.13 7.82 0.17
C PRO A 96 -3.76 7.87 1.66
N ARG A 97 -4.74 7.88 2.57
CA ARG A 97 -4.47 7.89 4.02
C ARG A 97 -3.73 6.62 4.44
N ALA A 98 -2.90 6.76 5.48
CA ALA A 98 -2.46 5.60 6.25
C ALA A 98 -3.72 4.89 6.78
N GLY A 99 -3.70 3.55 6.78
CA GLY A 99 -4.82 2.73 7.19
C GLY A 99 -5.09 2.82 8.69
N LEU A 100 -5.47 1.71 9.32
CA LEU A 100 -5.77 1.75 10.75
C LEU A 100 -4.51 1.92 11.59
N GLU A 101 -4.59 2.87 12.51
CA GLU A 101 -3.61 3.05 13.57
C GLU A 101 -3.76 2.00 14.67
N ARG A 102 -2.68 1.75 15.43
CA ARG A 102 -2.67 0.87 16.63
C ARG A 102 -3.15 -0.56 16.39
N THR A 103 -2.96 -1.07 15.18
CA THR A 103 -3.37 -2.42 14.76
C THR A 103 -2.71 -3.52 15.57
N GLU A 104 -1.44 -3.34 15.97
CA GLU A 104 -0.70 -4.28 16.80
C GLU A 104 -1.37 -4.50 18.17
N GLU A 105 -1.81 -3.41 18.83
CA GLU A 105 -2.49 -3.47 20.12
C GLU A 105 -3.85 -4.14 20.01
N LEU A 106 -4.60 -3.82 18.95
CA LEU A 106 -5.88 -4.47 18.67
C LEU A 106 -5.70 -5.96 18.40
N GLN A 107 -4.70 -6.35 17.61
CA GLN A 107 -4.40 -7.74 17.34
C GLN A 107 -4.02 -8.50 18.62
N ALA A 108 -3.25 -7.87 19.51
CA ALA A 108 -2.93 -8.44 20.82
C ALA A 108 -4.18 -8.65 21.68
N ILE A 109 -5.13 -7.70 21.67
CA ILE A 109 -6.41 -7.85 22.38
C ILE A 109 -7.27 -8.96 21.76
N MET A 110 -7.36 -9.02 20.43
CA MET A 110 -8.09 -10.07 19.71
C MET A 110 -7.57 -11.46 20.09
N LYS A 111 -6.24 -11.63 20.12
CA LYS A 111 -5.58 -12.88 20.53
C LYS A 111 -5.82 -13.19 22.01
N ALA A 112 -5.63 -12.22 22.90
CA ALA A 112 -5.75 -12.42 24.34
C ALA A 112 -7.19 -12.71 24.81
N HIS A 113 -8.19 -12.07 24.17
CA HIS A 113 -9.60 -12.20 24.53
C HIS A 113 -10.39 -13.12 23.59
N SER A 114 -9.72 -13.74 22.61
CA SER A 114 -10.32 -14.57 21.57
C SER A 114 -11.60 -13.93 20.99
N CYS A 115 -11.49 -12.66 20.58
CA CYS A 115 -12.64 -11.87 20.16
C CYS A 115 -12.43 -11.19 18.81
N GLY A 116 -13.54 -10.85 18.15
CA GLY A 116 -13.52 -10.11 16.90
C GLY A 116 -13.12 -8.64 17.06
N PHE A 117 -12.92 -7.98 15.92
CA PHE A 117 -12.41 -6.62 15.82
C PHE A 117 -13.21 -5.58 16.63
N ASP A 118 -14.54 -5.60 16.55
CA ASP A 118 -15.39 -4.62 17.26
C ASP A 118 -15.24 -4.70 18.77
N LYS A 119 -15.21 -5.92 19.30
CA LYS A 119 -15.02 -6.15 20.74
C LYS A 119 -13.61 -5.74 21.16
N ALA A 120 -12.60 -6.04 20.34
CA ALA A 120 -11.23 -5.62 20.61
C ALA A 120 -11.09 -4.08 20.65
N ARG A 121 -11.70 -3.36 19.70
CA ARG A 121 -11.74 -1.89 19.71
C ARG A 121 -12.42 -1.34 20.96
N LYS A 122 -13.55 -1.93 21.37
CA LYS A 122 -14.25 -1.54 22.60
C LYS A 122 -13.34 -1.69 23.82
N ILE A 123 -12.70 -2.85 23.97
CA ILE A 123 -11.79 -3.13 25.09
C ILE A 123 -10.60 -2.17 25.07
N TYR A 124 -10.01 -1.91 23.90
CA TYR A 124 -8.93 -0.95 23.74
C TYR A 124 -9.33 0.43 24.24
N HIS A 125 -10.49 0.92 23.81
CA HIS A 125 -11.00 2.23 24.20
C HIS A 125 -11.27 2.30 25.70
N GLN A 126 -11.90 1.28 26.29
CA GLN A 126 -12.15 1.21 27.72
C GLN A 126 -10.85 1.24 28.54
N ARG A 127 -9.83 0.50 28.10
CA ARG A 127 -8.50 0.54 28.73
C ARG A 127 -7.86 1.91 28.63
N ASN A 128 -8.01 2.58 27.49
CA ASN A 128 -7.46 3.91 27.31
C ASN A 128 -8.14 4.94 28.23
N LEU A 129 -9.46 4.88 28.39
CA LEU A 129 -10.20 5.73 29.33
C LEU A 129 -9.74 5.49 30.78
N GLN A 130 -9.68 4.22 31.20
CA GLN A 130 -9.21 3.85 32.54
C GLN A 130 -7.80 4.39 32.83
N ARG A 131 -6.87 4.26 31.86
CA ARG A 131 -5.50 4.78 32.00
C ARG A 131 -5.45 6.29 32.19
N HIS A 132 -6.44 7.02 31.66
CA HIS A 132 -6.54 8.48 31.77
C HIS A 132 -7.49 8.92 32.89
N ASN A 133 -7.78 8.04 33.87
CA ASN A 133 -8.63 8.33 35.01
C ASN A 133 -10.06 8.76 34.60
N ILE A 134 -10.60 8.14 33.55
CA ILE A 134 -11.99 8.30 33.09
C ILE A 134 -12.69 6.96 33.26
N ASP A 135 -13.92 6.98 33.78
CA ASP A 135 -14.74 5.79 33.92
C ASP A 135 -15.12 5.27 32.52
N PRO A 136 -14.74 4.03 32.15
CA PRO A 136 -15.06 3.45 30.85
C PRO A 136 -16.55 3.17 30.61
N ASN A 137 -17.38 3.16 31.66
CA ASN A 137 -18.80 2.88 31.53
C ASN A 137 -19.62 4.17 31.40
N THR A 138 -19.33 5.17 32.25
CA THR A 138 -20.06 6.43 32.25
C THR A 138 -19.41 7.52 31.40
N GLY A 139 -18.12 7.39 31.08
CA GLY A 139 -17.34 8.43 30.40
C GLY A 139 -16.98 9.62 31.30
N ILE A 140 -17.29 9.55 32.59
CA ILE A 140 -17.09 10.63 33.56
C ILE A 140 -15.65 10.57 34.11
N PRO A 141 -14.96 11.71 34.29
CA PRO A 141 -13.67 11.73 34.98
C PRO A 141 -13.80 11.17 36.40
N LEU A 142 -12.87 10.29 36.79
CA LEU A 142 -12.77 9.73 38.13
C LEU A 142 -12.06 10.68 39.12
N ASP A 143 -11.76 11.91 38.70
CA ASP A 143 -11.18 12.94 39.56
C ASP A 143 -12.23 13.41 40.60
N PRO A 144 -11.93 13.34 41.91
CA PRO A 144 -12.82 13.84 42.96
C PRO A 144 -13.22 15.31 42.82
N LYS A 145 -12.43 16.11 42.08
CA LYS A 145 -12.68 17.53 41.83
C LYS A 145 -13.44 17.78 40.53
N ALA A 146 -13.77 16.75 39.76
CA ALA A 146 -14.51 16.91 38.53
C ALA A 146 -15.94 17.40 38.81
N VAL A 147 -16.30 18.54 38.21
CA VAL A 147 -17.67 19.05 38.21
C VAL A 147 -18.35 18.53 36.95
N VAL A 148 -19.36 17.66 37.12
CA VAL A 148 -20.15 17.11 36.03
C VAL A 148 -21.58 17.63 36.12
N PHE A 149 -22.11 18.09 34.98
CA PHE A 149 -23.48 18.59 34.89
C PHE A 149 -24.38 17.45 34.41
N GLY A 150 -25.30 17.00 35.26
CA GLY A 150 -26.34 16.06 34.86
C GLY A 150 -27.35 16.76 33.94
N SER A 151 -27.76 16.10 32.86
CA SER A 151 -28.84 16.64 32.03
C SER A 151 -30.18 16.40 32.73
N LYS A 152 -30.87 17.49 33.07
CA LYS A 152 -32.30 17.49 33.40
C LYS A 152 -33.05 17.79 32.11
N TRP A 153 -33.70 16.78 31.54
CA TRP A 153 -34.76 16.98 30.55
C TRP A 153 -36.07 16.55 31.19
#